data_AF-A0A3Q8IGZ1-F1
#
_entry.id   AF-A0A3Q8IGZ1-F1
#
_cell.length_a   1.000
_cell.length_b   1.000
_cell.length_c   1.000
_cell.angle_alpha   90.00
_cell.angle_beta   90.00
_cell.angle_gamma   90.00
#
_symmetry.space_group_name_H-M   'P 1'
#
loop_
_entity.id
_entity.type
_entity.pdbx_description
1 polymer ?
#
loop_
_entity_poly.entity_id
_entity_poly.type
_entity_poly.pdbx_seq_one_letter_code
_entity_poly.pdbx_strand_id
1 'polypeptide(L)'
;MDAATLLRRIGDVEKANRQSVDEAACELKAAVLLFNNQVRLLGGTQSWLIPTERGRDEDQTFFETPEQSFLALTEDEVASLHPEQVSSYVPRLCECLRTEECFVAAARLHDVVKWHGAELLHAPELRLTWRRIRASLENLMECGAAADERKRVSSTLQMMDALMR
;
A
#
# COMPACT_ATOMS: atom_id res chain seq x y z
N MET A 1 10.99 52.37 27.08
CA MET A 1 10.82 51.57 25.85
C MET A 1 9.92 52.39 24.93
N ASP A 2 10.39 52.75 23.74
CA ASP A 2 9.61 53.58 22.82
C ASP A 2 8.53 52.78 22.07
N ALA A 3 7.52 53.49 21.54
CA ALA A 3 6.38 52.87 20.88
C ALA A 3 6.77 52.08 19.62
N ALA A 4 7.82 52.51 18.91
CA ALA A 4 8.33 51.84 17.72
C ALA A 4 8.94 50.46 18.06
N THR A 5 9.69 50.37 19.16
CA THR A 5 10.27 49.12 19.66
C THR A 5 9.18 48.14 20.12
N LEU A 6 8.11 48.65 20.72
CA LEU A 6 6.97 47.86 21.17
C LEU A 6 6.20 47.24 19.99
N LEU A 7 5.89 48.04 18.98
CA LEU A 7 5.22 47.59 17.76
C LEU A 7 6.05 46.56 16.98
N ARG A 8 7.37 46.75 16.91
CA ARG A 8 8.27 45.76 16.27
C ARG A 8 8.23 44.42 16.99
N ARG A 9 8.31 44.41 18.33
CA ARG A 9 8.24 43.18 19.13
C ARG A 9 6.89 42.46 19.01
N ILE A 10 5.79 43.20 18.91
CA ILE A 10 4.46 42.60 18.66
C ILE A 10 4.44 41.92 17.28
N GLY A 11 4.96 42.60 16.24
CA GLY A 11 5.07 42.01 14.90
C GLY A 11 5.95 40.76 14.85
N ASP A 12 7.06 40.75 15.57
CA ASP A 12 7.96 39.58 15.66
C ASP A 12 7.25 38.38 16.32
N VAL A 13 6.47 38.62 17.39
CA VAL A 13 5.68 37.58 18.08
C VAL A 13 4.56 37.06 17.19
N GLU A 14 3.82 37.93 16.50
CA GLU A 14 2.76 37.50 15.57
C GLU A 14 3.31 36.65 14.42
N LYS A 15 4.51 36.99 13.90
CA LYS A 15 5.16 36.22 12.85
C LYS A 15 5.58 34.84 13.34
N ALA A 16 6.21 34.75 14.51
CA ALA A 16 6.57 33.48 15.13
C ALA A 16 5.33 32.61 15.42
N ASN A 17 4.23 33.24 15.85
CA ASN A 17 2.99 32.54 16.13
C ASN A 17 2.34 31.99 14.85
N ARG A 18 2.34 32.75 13.74
CA ARG A 18 1.88 32.24 12.44
C ARG A 18 2.72 31.06 11.96
N GLN A 19 4.04 31.17 12.06
CA GLN A 19 4.93 30.09 11.63
C GLN A 19 4.69 28.80 12.45
N SER A 20 4.50 28.92 13.76
CA SER A 20 4.15 27.79 14.63
C SER A 20 2.80 27.16 14.27
N VAL A 21 1.80 27.98 13.93
CA VAL A 21 0.49 27.50 13.46
C VAL A 21 0.62 26.78 12.11
N ASP A 22 1.42 27.30 11.18
CA ASP A 22 1.67 26.69 9.88
C ASP A 22 2.41 25.35 9.99
N GLU A 23 3.40 25.28 10.89
CA GLU A 23 4.12 24.04 11.23
C GLU A 23 3.18 23.00 11.85
N ALA A 24 2.35 23.40 12.83
CA ALA A 24 1.36 22.52 13.44
C ALA A 24 0.31 22.03 12.42
N ALA A 25 -0.10 22.88 11.48
CA ALA A 25 -1.00 22.51 10.40
C ALA A 25 -0.36 21.49 9.43
N CYS A 26 0.93 21.66 9.12
CA CYS A 26 1.70 20.69 8.32
C CYS A 26 1.81 19.33 9.02
N GLU A 27 2.15 19.32 10.31
CA GLU A 27 2.26 18.09 11.11
C GLU A 27 0.91 17.37 11.22
N LEU A 28 -0.17 18.13 11.48
CA LEU A 28 -1.51 17.56 11.55
C LEU A 28 -1.94 16.95 10.22
N LYS A 29 -1.61 17.60 9.09
CA LYS A 29 -1.88 17.06 7.75
C LYS A 29 -1.12 15.75 7.51
N ALA A 30 0.15 15.68 7.90
CA ALA A 30 0.93 14.45 7.80
C ALA A 30 0.35 13.32 8.67
N ALA A 31 -0.07 13.63 9.89
CA ALA A 31 -0.70 12.67 10.79
C ALA A 31 -2.03 12.12 10.24
N VAL A 32 -2.85 12.98 9.64
CA VAL A 32 -4.11 12.58 8.98
C VAL A 32 -3.85 11.62 7.81
N LEU A 33 -2.85 11.90 6.97
CA LEU A 33 -2.49 11.01 5.86
C LEU A 33 -2.01 9.65 6.35
N LEU A 34 -1.17 9.62 7.40
CA LEU A 34 -0.72 8.37 8.01
C LEU A 34 -1.88 7.57 8.60
N PHE A 35 -2.80 8.24 9.31
CA PHE A 35 -3.98 7.59 9.87
C PHE A 35 -4.88 6.99 8.79
N ASN A 36 -5.22 7.76 7.76
CA ASN A 36 -6.04 7.28 6.64
C ASN A 36 -5.38 6.07 5.94
N ASN A 37 -4.06 6.08 5.79
CA ASN A 37 -3.31 4.94 5.27
C ASN A 37 -3.47 3.71 6.18
N GLN A 38 -3.30 3.86 7.49
CA GLN A 38 -3.51 2.75 8.44
C GLN A 38 -4.95 2.18 8.40
N VAL A 39 -5.97 3.04 8.33
CA VAL A 39 -7.36 2.61 8.19
C VAL A 39 -7.54 1.79 6.91
N ARG A 40 -6.96 2.23 5.78
CA ARG A 40 -6.99 1.50 4.51
C ARG A 40 -6.26 0.15 4.60
N LEU A 41 -5.05 0.10 5.15
CA LEU A 41 -4.24 -1.12 5.32
C LEU A 41 -4.94 -2.19 6.18
N LEU A 42 -5.75 -1.74 7.14
CA LEU A 42 -6.53 -2.60 8.04
C LEU A 42 -7.90 -2.99 7.47
N GLY A 43 -8.25 -2.58 6.25
CA GLY A 43 -9.54 -2.85 5.62
C GLY A 43 -10.71 -2.08 6.25
N GLY A 44 -10.42 -0.95 6.91
CA GLY A 44 -11.43 -0.10 7.53
C GLY A 44 -12.34 0.59 6.51
N THR A 45 -13.57 0.87 6.93
CA THR A 45 -14.58 1.49 6.07
C THR A 45 -14.25 2.96 5.75
N GLN A 46 -14.65 3.42 4.56
CA GLN A 46 -14.49 4.82 4.10
C GLN A 46 -15.04 5.87 5.09
N SER A 47 -16.04 5.52 5.89
CA SER A 47 -16.60 6.39 6.94
C SER A 47 -15.63 6.73 8.06
N TRP A 48 -14.49 6.02 8.16
CA TRP A 48 -13.44 6.26 9.15
C TRP A 48 -12.32 7.16 8.62
N LEU A 49 -12.32 7.48 7.32
CA LEU A 49 -11.30 8.36 6.75
C LEU A 49 -11.61 9.81 7.06
N ILE A 50 -10.55 10.55 7.42
CA ILE A 50 -10.63 11.99 7.64
C ILE A 50 -10.58 12.67 6.26
N PRO A 51 -11.58 13.47 5.89
CA PRO A 51 -11.58 14.21 4.62
C PRO A 51 -10.38 15.15 4.55
N THR A 52 -9.67 15.16 3.42
CA THR A 52 -8.59 16.12 3.16
C THR A 52 -8.96 17.01 1.98
N GLU A 53 -8.50 18.26 1.95
CA GLU A 53 -8.84 19.23 0.89
C GLU A 53 -8.34 18.83 -0.51
N ARG A 54 -7.43 17.83 -0.60
CA ARG A 54 -7.04 17.18 -1.87
C ARG A 54 -7.96 16.03 -2.29
N GLY A 55 -8.96 15.70 -1.47
CA GLY A 55 -9.90 14.59 -1.64
C GLY A 55 -10.96 14.77 -2.74
N ARG A 56 -10.69 15.60 -3.76
CA ARG A 56 -11.39 15.48 -5.05
C ARG A 56 -10.51 14.95 -6.16
N ASP A 57 -9.23 15.27 -6.18
CA ASP A 57 -8.32 14.77 -7.22
C ASP A 57 -7.60 13.49 -6.79
N GLU A 58 -7.16 13.38 -5.53
CA GLU A 58 -6.50 12.15 -5.02
C GLU A 58 -7.53 11.05 -4.70
N ASP A 59 -8.75 11.41 -4.29
CA ASP A 59 -9.81 10.43 -4.04
C ASP A 59 -10.59 10.04 -5.31
N GLN A 60 -10.53 10.80 -6.42
CA GLN A 60 -11.04 10.33 -7.73
C GLN A 60 -9.99 9.56 -8.54
N THR A 61 -8.71 9.92 -8.43
CA THR A 61 -7.65 9.07 -9.00
C THR A 61 -7.53 7.73 -8.29
N PHE A 62 -8.02 7.59 -7.04
CA PHE A 62 -8.08 6.29 -6.34
C PHE A 62 -9.25 5.38 -6.80
N PHE A 63 -10.24 5.91 -7.54
CA PHE A 63 -11.36 5.11 -8.09
C PHE A 63 -11.32 4.95 -9.61
N GLU A 64 -10.44 5.67 -10.32
CA GLU A 64 -9.97 5.31 -11.67
C GLU A 64 -8.48 4.90 -11.64
N THR A 65 -8.09 4.13 -10.63
CA THR A 65 -6.72 3.61 -10.54
C THR A 65 -6.49 2.51 -11.57
N PRO A 66 -5.28 2.42 -12.15
CA PRO A 66 -4.78 1.19 -12.75
C PRO A 66 -4.76 -0.02 -11.78
N GLU A 67 -5.26 0.11 -10.55
CA GLU A 67 -5.12 -0.85 -9.46
C GLU A 67 -6.29 -1.86 -9.40
N GLN A 68 -7.44 -1.58 -10.03
CA GLN A 68 -8.34 -2.65 -10.50
C GLN A 68 -7.77 -3.36 -11.74
N SER A 69 -6.90 -2.69 -12.50
CA SER A 69 -6.22 -3.28 -13.65
C SER A 69 -5.29 -4.41 -13.21
N PHE A 70 -4.56 -4.28 -12.09
CA PHE A 70 -3.56 -5.29 -11.72
C PHE A 70 -4.17 -6.69 -11.49
N LEU A 71 -5.33 -6.81 -10.82
CA LEU A 71 -6.01 -8.10 -10.66
C LEU A 71 -6.55 -8.64 -11.99
N ALA A 72 -6.89 -7.74 -12.91
CA ALA A 72 -7.39 -8.03 -14.25
C ALA A 72 -6.28 -8.28 -15.27
N LEU A 73 -5.01 -8.01 -14.95
CA LEU A 73 -3.88 -8.24 -15.86
C LEU A 73 -3.78 -9.72 -16.20
N THR A 74 -3.49 -9.96 -17.47
CA THR A 74 -3.06 -11.25 -17.97
C THR A 74 -1.64 -11.56 -17.50
N GLU A 75 -1.27 -12.84 -17.57
CA GLU A 75 0.09 -13.29 -17.25
C GLU A 75 1.15 -12.57 -18.10
N ASP A 76 0.88 -12.40 -19.40
CA ASP A 76 1.80 -11.74 -20.34
C ASP A 76 1.99 -10.25 -20.00
N GLU A 77 0.92 -9.58 -19.57
CA GLU A 77 1.02 -8.19 -19.10
C GLU A 77 1.86 -8.10 -17.83
N VAL A 78 1.68 -9.01 -16.87
CA VAL A 78 2.52 -9.08 -15.66
C VAL A 78 3.99 -9.32 -16.04
N ALA A 79 4.28 -10.21 -16.99
CA ALA A 79 5.63 -10.48 -17.47
C ALA A 79 6.30 -9.25 -18.11
N SER A 80 5.51 -8.38 -18.75
CA SER A 80 6.01 -7.19 -19.45
C SER A 80 6.29 -5.97 -18.56
N LEU A 81 5.81 -5.99 -17.31
CA LEU A 81 5.99 -4.87 -16.38
C LEU A 81 7.41 -4.78 -15.85
N HIS A 82 7.85 -3.56 -15.52
CA HIS A 82 9.10 -3.38 -14.81
C HIS A 82 8.97 -3.83 -13.34
N PRO A 83 10.03 -4.44 -12.75
CA PRO A 83 10.05 -4.86 -11.36
C PRO A 83 9.65 -3.76 -10.37
N GLU A 84 10.08 -2.52 -10.60
CA GLU A 84 9.68 -1.36 -9.78
C GLU A 84 8.16 -1.14 -9.80
N GLN A 85 7.52 -1.27 -10.96
CA GLN A 85 6.06 -1.16 -11.09
C GLN A 85 5.39 -2.30 -10.31
N VAL A 86 5.86 -3.53 -10.50
CA VAL A 86 5.33 -4.71 -9.80
C VAL A 86 5.50 -4.59 -8.28
N SER A 87 6.63 -4.08 -7.81
CA SER A 87 6.92 -3.88 -6.39
C SER A 87 5.86 -3.00 -5.69
N SER A 88 5.33 -2.00 -6.40
CA SER A 88 4.29 -1.11 -5.88
C SER A 88 2.93 -1.82 -5.67
N TYR A 89 2.67 -2.91 -6.40
CA TYR A 89 1.42 -3.68 -6.32
C TYR A 89 1.45 -4.84 -5.33
N VAL A 90 2.64 -5.36 -4.97
CA VAL A 90 2.80 -6.49 -4.03
C VAL A 90 2.09 -6.27 -2.68
N PRO A 91 2.18 -5.08 -2.03
CA PRO A 91 1.44 -4.82 -0.79
C PRO A 91 -0.08 -4.96 -0.96
N ARG A 92 -0.63 -4.52 -2.09
CA ARG A 92 -2.07 -4.62 -2.35
C ARG A 92 -2.50 -6.06 -2.58
N LEU A 93 -1.72 -6.84 -3.32
CA LEU A 93 -1.97 -8.29 -3.46
C LEU A 93 -2.02 -8.98 -2.10
N CYS A 94 -1.13 -8.59 -1.17
CA CYS A 94 -1.15 -9.09 0.20
C CYS A 94 -2.45 -8.73 0.95
N GLU A 95 -3.07 -7.60 0.67
CA GLU A 95 -4.36 -7.22 1.23
C GLU A 95 -5.50 -8.03 0.63
N CYS A 96 -5.53 -8.17 -0.71
CA CYS A 96 -6.57 -8.93 -1.41
C CYS A 96 -6.57 -10.43 -1.05
N LEU A 97 -5.44 -10.99 -0.59
CA LEU A 97 -5.41 -12.35 -0.02
C LEU A 97 -6.32 -12.53 1.21
N ARG A 98 -6.78 -11.43 1.84
CA ARG A 98 -7.67 -11.43 3.02
C ARG A 98 -9.11 -11.03 2.68
N THR A 99 -9.44 -10.87 1.41
CA THR A 99 -10.78 -10.48 0.93
C THR A 99 -11.41 -11.61 0.13
N GLU A 100 -12.60 -11.35 -0.42
CA GLU A 100 -13.29 -12.27 -1.35
C GLU A 100 -12.51 -12.51 -2.65
N GLU A 101 -11.54 -11.64 -2.97
CA GLU A 101 -10.70 -11.73 -4.18
C GLU A 101 -9.44 -12.59 -3.97
N CYS A 102 -9.33 -13.30 -2.84
CA CYS A 102 -8.11 -13.99 -2.43
C CYS A 102 -7.56 -14.98 -3.47
N PHE A 103 -8.42 -15.68 -4.22
CA PHE A 103 -7.98 -16.62 -5.26
C PHE A 103 -7.47 -15.92 -6.52
N VAL A 104 -8.05 -14.76 -6.87
CA VAL A 104 -7.58 -13.93 -7.98
C VAL A 104 -6.24 -13.31 -7.60
N ALA A 105 -6.12 -12.78 -6.38
CA ALA A 105 -4.85 -12.27 -5.85
C ALA A 105 -3.77 -13.36 -5.79
N ALA A 106 -4.10 -14.58 -5.37
CA ALA A 106 -3.19 -15.71 -5.37
C ALA A 106 -2.73 -16.09 -6.79
N ALA A 107 -3.62 -15.99 -7.78
CA ALA A 107 -3.26 -16.21 -9.18
C ALA A 107 -2.30 -15.14 -9.71
N ARG A 108 -2.56 -13.86 -9.42
CA ARG A 108 -1.67 -12.77 -9.81
C ARG A 108 -0.32 -12.84 -9.10
N LEU A 109 -0.31 -13.24 -7.82
CA LEU A 109 0.92 -13.48 -7.06
C LEU A 109 1.75 -14.62 -7.63
N HIS A 110 1.11 -15.68 -8.15
CA HIS A 110 1.82 -16.75 -8.85
C HIS A 110 2.60 -16.19 -10.04
N ASP A 111 1.96 -15.36 -10.87
CA ASP A 111 2.59 -14.75 -12.04
C ASP A 111 3.69 -13.75 -11.65
N VAL A 112 3.49 -12.97 -10.59
CA VAL A 112 4.52 -12.06 -10.04
C VAL A 112 5.75 -12.85 -9.59
N VAL A 113 5.57 -13.93 -8.83
CA VAL A 113 6.69 -14.75 -8.36
C VAL A 113 7.38 -15.45 -9.52
N LYS A 114 6.62 -15.91 -10.52
CA LYS A 114 7.15 -16.56 -11.72
C LYS A 114 8.08 -15.65 -12.52
N TRP A 115 7.67 -14.41 -12.76
CA TRP A 115 8.38 -13.49 -13.67
C TRP A 115 9.36 -12.57 -12.94
N HIS A 116 9.02 -12.12 -11.73
CA HIS A 116 9.75 -11.08 -11.00
C HIS A 116 10.32 -11.56 -9.65
N GLY A 117 10.09 -12.82 -9.27
CA GLY A 117 10.45 -13.33 -7.95
C GLY A 117 11.93 -13.26 -7.63
N ALA A 118 12.81 -13.48 -8.62
CA ALA A 118 14.26 -13.44 -8.43
C ALA A 118 14.78 -12.06 -7.99
N GLU A 119 14.08 -10.99 -8.37
CA GLU A 119 14.43 -9.62 -7.99
C GLU A 119 13.65 -9.18 -6.74
N LEU A 120 12.34 -9.40 -6.73
CA LEU A 120 11.46 -8.82 -5.72
C LEU A 120 11.44 -9.56 -4.39
N LEU A 121 11.74 -10.86 -4.34
CA LEU A 121 11.70 -11.62 -3.07
C LEU A 121 12.84 -11.22 -2.12
N HIS A 122 13.94 -10.68 -2.65
CA HIS A 122 15.07 -10.21 -1.85
C HIS A 122 15.03 -8.70 -1.55
N ALA A 123 14.06 -7.97 -2.12
CA ALA A 123 13.87 -6.55 -1.90
C ALA A 123 13.62 -6.24 -0.40
N PRO A 124 14.53 -5.50 0.27
CA PRO A 124 14.43 -5.25 1.72
C PRO A 124 13.10 -4.65 2.17
N GLU A 125 12.57 -3.73 1.36
CA GLU A 125 11.31 -3.00 1.57
C GLU A 125 10.07 -3.90 1.51
N LEU A 126 10.13 -5.03 0.78
CA LEU A 126 9.04 -5.98 0.65
C LEU A 126 9.14 -7.17 1.61
N ARG A 127 10.21 -7.28 2.40
CA ARG A 127 10.50 -8.47 3.23
C ARG A 127 9.36 -8.82 4.20
N LEU A 128 8.76 -7.82 4.84
CA LEU A 128 7.62 -8.04 5.75
C LEU A 128 6.35 -8.41 4.98
N THR A 129 6.14 -7.80 3.81
CA THR A 129 5.02 -8.08 2.93
C THR A 129 5.06 -9.52 2.43
N TRP A 130 6.22 -10.01 1.99
CA TRP A 130 6.39 -11.40 1.55
C TRP A 130 6.15 -12.42 2.66
N ARG A 131 6.56 -12.12 3.90
CA ARG A 131 6.22 -12.98 5.05
C ARG A 131 4.71 -13.07 5.29
N ARG A 132 4.00 -11.94 5.18
CA ARG A 132 2.54 -11.89 5.32
C ARG A 132 1.84 -12.63 4.16
N ILE A 133 2.31 -12.44 2.93
CA ILE A 133 1.82 -13.17 1.75
C ILE A 133 1.96 -14.67 1.96
N ARG A 134 3.14 -15.13 2.41
CA ARG A 134 3.38 -16.55 2.69
C ARG A 134 2.36 -17.10 3.69
N ALA A 135 2.20 -16.45 4.84
CA ALA A 135 1.25 -16.90 5.86
C ALA A 135 -0.20 -16.94 5.34
N SER A 136 -0.60 -15.93 4.55
CA SER A 136 -1.94 -15.92 3.93
C SER A 136 -2.13 -17.03 2.90
N LEU A 137 -1.11 -17.34 2.09
CA LEU A 137 -1.14 -18.45 1.13
C LEU A 137 -1.19 -19.81 1.84
N GLU A 138 -0.44 -19.98 2.93
CA GLU A 138 -0.50 -21.18 3.78
C GLU A 138 -1.91 -21.36 4.38
N ASN A 139 -2.52 -20.29 4.88
CA ASN A 139 -3.91 -20.32 5.37
C ASN A 139 -4.92 -20.71 4.27
N LEU A 140 -4.74 -20.19 3.04
CA LEU A 140 -5.62 -20.53 1.91
C LEU A 140 -5.56 -22.02 1.53
N MET A 141 -4.43 -22.69 1.76
CA MET A 141 -4.31 -24.14 1.54
C MET A 141 -5.15 -24.96 2.52
N GLU A 142 -5.39 -24.42 3.72
CA GLU A 142 -6.21 -25.04 4.76
C GLU A 142 -7.70 -24.73 4.58
N CYS A 143 -8.03 -23.64 3.89
CA CYS A 143 -9.39 -23.34 3.48
C CYS A 143 -9.87 -24.31 2.37
N GLY A 144 -11.17 -24.60 2.34
CA GLY A 144 -11.83 -25.54 1.43
C GLY A 144 -11.77 -25.24 -0.08
N ALA A 145 -10.70 -24.61 -0.58
CA ALA A 145 -10.48 -24.20 -1.97
C ALA A 145 -10.53 -25.36 -2.96
N ALA A 146 -10.83 -25.05 -4.22
CA ALA A 146 -10.84 -26.02 -5.30
C ALA A 146 -9.43 -26.59 -5.56
N ALA A 147 -9.35 -27.79 -6.16
CA ALA A 147 -8.09 -28.49 -6.38
C ALA A 147 -7.08 -27.67 -7.22
N ASP A 148 -7.57 -26.95 -8.24
CA ASP A 148 -6.73 -26.12 -9.12
C ASP A 148 -6.18 -24.89 -8.38
N GLU A 149 -6.97 -24.29 -7.50
CA GLU A 149 -6.55 -23.15 -6.68
C GLU A 149 -5.46 -23.58 -5.68
N ARG A 150 -5.67 -24.71 -5.00
CA ARG A 150 -4.65 -25.29 -4.09
C ARG A 150 -3.37 -25.63 -4.82
N LYS A 151 -3.46 -26.21 -6.02
CA LYS A 151 -2.28 -26.51 -6.85
C LYS A 151 -1.50 -25.25 -7.18
N ARG A 152 -2.19 -24.16 -7.54
CA ARG A 152 -1.56 -22.88 -7.84
C ARG A 152 -0.90 -22.27 -6.60
N VAL A 153 -1.60 -22.20 -5.48
CA VAL A 153 -1.06 -21.70 -4.21
C VAL A 153 0.17 -22.50 -3.77
N SER A 154 0.09 -23.83 -3.84
CA SER A 154 1.23 -24.72 -3.56
C SER A 154 2.41 -24.45 -4.50
N SER A 155 2.16 -24.22 -5.79
CA SER A 155 3.20 -23.89 -6.76
C SER A 155 3.84 -22.53 -6.45
N THR A 156 3.07 -21.52 -6.05
CA THR A 156 3.59 -20.21 -5.64
C THR A 156 4.52 -20.34 -4.44
N LEU A 157 4.08 -21.05 -3.39
CA LEU A 157 4.89 -21.29 -2.18
C LEU A 157 6.21 -22.01 -2.50
N GLN A 158 6.18 -23.03 -3.37
CA GLN A 158 7.39 -23.73 -3.81
C GLN A 158 8.35 -22.82 -4.58
N MET A 159 7.86 -21.94 -5.46
CA MET A 159 8.70 -20.99 -6.18
C MET A 159 9.33 -19.98 -5.22
N MET A 160 8.55 -19.45 -4.28
CA MET A 160 9.07 -18.56 -3.23
C MET A 160 10.18 -19.25 -2.44
N ASP A 161 9.98 -20.50 -2.01
CA ASP A 161 10.99 -21.27 -1.28
C ASP A 161 12.26 -21.55 -2.10
N ALA A 162 12.12 -21.78 -3.41
CA ALA A 162 13.27 -22.00 -4.28
C ALA A 162 14.10 -20.72 -4.46
N LEU A 163 13.44 -19.57 -4.55
CA LEU A 163 14.10 -18.29 -4.81
C LEU A 163 14.65 -17.63 -3.54
N MET A 164 14.06 -17.87 -2.36
CA MET A 164 14.54 -17.29 -1.09
C MET A 164 15.71 -18.04 -0.44
N ARG A 165 16.16 -19.16 -1.04
CA ARG A 165 17.32 -19.95 -0.58
C ARG A 165 18.63 -19.37 -1.08
#